data_AF-A0A7M2V4Q9-F1
#
_entry.id   AF-A0A7M2V4Q9-F1
#
_cell.length_a   1.000
_cell.length_b   1.000
_cell.length_c   1.000
_cell.angle_alpha   90.00
_cell.angle_beta   90.00
_cell.angle_gamma   90.00
#
_symmetry.space_group_name_H-M   'P 1'
#
loop_
_entity.id
_entity.type
_entity.pdbx_description
1 polymer ?
#
loop_
_entity_poly.entity_id
_entity_poly.type
_entity_poly.pdbx_seq_one_letter_code
_entity_poly.pdbx_strand_id
1 'polypeptide(L)'
;MNSSYDYHYMMNSEELFKRVDFDPHQYGFFLSNNSVDNINLIHVINGGFSSVTHAISSSGNSTFSDGFILALVGAFSAFAFNLVQRIIESKSTRLSKSGDAMLLLIKEFEDITVRYWIKGHHSTTPDQESNASNEIIIKAMLMTIDKNMKVIIKNLPLKNKNFNKVKLEAFSSDVYDLATGDDFEAEERPSNKTKAFAISKKCSEARAIILGLV
;
A
#
# COMPACT_ATOMS: atom_id res chain seq x y z
N MET A 1 -12.39 54.71 -6.82
CA MET A 1 -12.91 53.67 -5.90
C MET A 1 -11.89 52.54 -5.90
N ASN A 2 -11.10 52.45 -4.83
CA ASN A 2 -10.10 51.40 -4.63
C ASN A 2 -10.81 50.08 -4.30
N SER A 3 -10.42 48.99 -4.96
CA SER A 3 -10.60 47.64 -4.44
C SER A 3 -9.23 46.96 -4.49
N SER A 4 -8.56 46.95 -3.34
CA SER A 4 -7.32 46.24 -3.11
C SER A 4 -7.68 44.78 -2.84
N TYR A 5 -7.40 43.89 -3.80
CA TYR A 5 -7.48 42.45 -3.54
C TYR A 5 -6.14 42.01 -2.94
N ASP A 6 -6.17 41.79 -1.64
CA ASP A 6 -5.08 41.27 -0.83
C ASP A 6 -5.00 39.75 -1.04
N TYR A 7 -4.04 39.30 -1.86
CA TYR A 7 -3.78 37.88 -2.08
C TYR A 7 -2.86 37.35 -0.98
N HIS A 8 -3.37 37.27 0.24
CA HIS A 8 -2.66 36.68 1.37
C HIS A 8 -3.00 35.18 1.53
N TYR A 9 -2.75 34.38 0.49
CA TYR A 9 -2.74 32.92 0.59
C TYR A 9 -1.67 32.31 -0.34
N MET A 10 -0.41 32.65 -0.11
CA MET A 10 0.68 31.75 -0.52
C MET A 10 1.00 30.89 0.70
N MET A 11 0.46 29.66 0.73
CA MET A 11 0.98 28.66 1.66
C MET A 11 2.43 28.39 1.28
N ASN A 12 3.32 28.64 2.22
CA ASN A 12 4.75 28.40 2.09
C ASN A 12 4.98 26.88 1.91
N SER A 13 5.86 26.48 0.99
CA SER A 13 6.18 25.07 0.73
C SER A 13 6.70 24.33 1.96
N GLU A 14 7.21 25.06 2.96
CA GLU A 14 7.62 24.49 4.25
C GLU A 14 6.44 24.15 5.18
N GLU A 15 5.27 24.76 5.01
CA GLU A 15 4.07 24.43 5.81
C GLU A 15 3.37 23.16 5.34
N LEU A 16 3.50 22.79 4.06
CA LEU A 16 3.08 21.48 3.54
C LEU A 16 3.91 20.32 4.12
N PHE A 17 5.11 20.61 4.62
CA PHE A 17 6.03 19.63 5.21
C PHE A 17 5.95 19.52 6.73
N LYS A 18 5.15 20.36 7.40
CA LYS A 18 4.81 20.11 8.81
C LYS A 18 3.94 18.85 8.84
N ARG A 19 4.61 17.74 9.18
CA ARG A 19 4.04 16.43 9.48
C ARG A 19 2.60 16.56 9.94
N VAL A 20 1.68 16.27 9.03
CA VAL A 20 0.40 15.71 9.44
C VAL A 20 0.80 14.41 10.09
N ASP A 21 0.95 14.43 11.42
CA ASP A 21 1.09 13.24 12.23
C ASP A 21 -0.16 12.42 11.95
N PHE A 22 -0.02 11.50 11.02
CA PHE A 22 -1.04 10.55 10.66
C PHE A 22 -1.23 9.67 11.89
N ASP A 23 -2.34 9.88 12.59
CA ASP A 23 -2.80 8.99 13.63
C ASP A 23 -3.64 7.87 12.99
N PRO A 24 -3.07 6.67 12.79
CA PRO A 24 -3.80 5.53 12.25
C PRO A 24 -4.98 5.07 13.12
N HIS A 25 -5.09 5.54 14.37
CA HIS A 25 -6.18 5.18 15.28
C HIS A 25 -7.50 5.88 14.93
N GLN A 26 -7.49 7.00 14.20
CA GLN A 26 -8.71 7.75 13.85
C GLN A 26 -9.56 7.10 12.75
N TYR A 27 -8.99 6.18 11.95
CA TYR A 27 -9.66 5.64 10.75
C TYR A 27 -9.97 4.14 10.81
N GLY A 28 -9.92 3.52 12.01
CA GLY A 28 -10.43 2.16 12.22
C GLY A 28 -9.66 1.03 11.51
N PHE A 29 -8.42 1.28 11.05
CA PHE A 29 -7.65 0.29 10.27
C PHE A 29 -6.71 -0.61 11.08
N PHE A 30 -6.74 -0.54 12.42
CA PHE A 30 -6.01 -1.47 13.27
C PHE A 30 -6.96 -2.16 14.25
N LEU A 31 -6.98 -3.49 14.20
CA LEU A 31 -7.27 -4.28 15.38
C LEU A 31 -6.25 -3.85 16.44
N SER A 32 -6.71 -3.11 17.43
CA SER A 32 -5.97 -2.77 18.64
C SER A 32 -5.64 -4.08 19.37
N ASN A 33 -4.52 -4.71 19.03
CA ASN A 33 -3.92 -5.73 19.89
C ASN A 33 -3.21 -5.01 21.02
N ASN A 34 -3.95 -4.71 22.08
CA ASN A 34 -3.38 -4.18 23.31
C ASN A 34 -2.40 -5.21 23.88
N SER A 35 -1.17 -4.76 24.14
CA SER A 35 -0.12 -5.54 24.83
C SER A 35 -0.60 -6.14 26.17
N VAL A 36 -1.60 -5.52 26.81
CA VAL A 36 -2.17 -5.94 28.09
C VAL A 36 -3.04 -7.20 27.94
N ASP A 37 -3.73 -7.37 26.81
CA ASP A 37 -4.58 -8.55 26.55
C ASP A 37 -3.75 -9.81 26.27
N ASN A 38 -2.56 -9.65 25.70
CA ASN A 38 -1.64 -10.76 25.43
C ASN A 38 -1.07 -11.40 26.71
N ILE A 39 -0.81 -10.60 27.75
CA ILE A 39 -0.27 -11.10 29.03
C ILE A 39 -1.32 -11.93 29.77
N ASN A 40 -2.57 -11.47 29.78
CA ASN A 40 -3.69 -12.20 30.37
C ASN A 40 -4.01 -13.49 29.60
N LEU A 41 -3.93 -13.48 28.27
CA LEU A 41 -4.12 -14.67 27.44
C LEU A 41 -3.04 -15.74 27.73
N ILE A 42 -1.77 -15.33 27.83
CA ILE A 42 -0.65 -16.25 28.16
C ILE A 42 -0.83 -16.86 29.55
N HIS A 43 -1.28 -16.07 30.53
CA HIS A 43 -1.51 -16.54 31.90
C HIS A 43 -2.68 -17.55 31.99
N VAL A 44 -3.77 -17.30 31.26
CA VAL A 44 -4.92 -18.21 31.18
C VAL A 44 -4.56 -19.50 30.45
N ILE A 45 -3.77 -19.41 29.38
CA ILE A 45 -3.27 -20.57 28.63
C ILE A 45 -2.36 -21.43 29.52
N ASN A 46 -1.40 -20.83 30.24
CA ASN A 46 -0.53 -21.55 31.16
C ASN A 46 -1.30 -22.19 32.34
N GLY A 47 -2.27 -21.47 32.91
CA GLY A 47 -3.14 -21.99 33.97
C GLY A 47 -3.99 -23.17 33.49
N GLY A 48 -4.56 -23.08 32.29
CA GLY A 48 -5.33 -24.15 31.66
C GLY A 48 -4.48 -25.40 31.37
N PHE A 49 -3.28 -25.23 30.79
CA PHE A 49 -2.39 -26.36 30.52
C PHE A 49 -1.90 -27.03 31.80
N SER A 50 -1.52 -26.28 32.84
CA SER A 50 -1.08 -26.87 34.12
C SER A 50 -2.17 -27.70 34.80
N SER A 51 -3.43 -27.24 34.73
CA SER A 51 -4.58 -27.95 35.32
C SER A 51 -4.89 -29.25 34.57
N VAL A 52 -4.74 -29.23 33.24
CA VAL A 52 -4.89 -30.41 32.38
C VAL A 52 -3.77 -31.42 32.62
N THR A 53 -2.50 -30.97 32.72
CA THR A 53 -1.36 -31.83 33.03
C THR A 53 -1.53 -32.50 34.40
N HIS A 54 -2.00 -31.75 35.40
CA HIS A 54 -2.28 -32.31 36.73
C HIS A 54 -3.39 -33.36 36.70
N ALA A 55 -4.50 -33.12 36.00
CA ALA A 55 -5.60 -34.08 35.87
C ALA A 55 -5.20 -35.37 35.12
N ILE A 56 -4.30 -35.27 34.15
CA ILE A 56 -3.76 -36.43 33.42
C ILE A 56 -2.86 -37.26 34.33
N SER A 57 -1.94 -36.59 35.04
CA SER A 57 -0.99 -37.25 35.95
C SER A 57 -1.66 -37.95 37.13
N SER A 58 -2.82 -37.46 37.59
CA SER A 58 -3.58 -38.05 38.69
C SER A 58 -4.54 -39.18 38.27
N SER A 59 -4.74 -39.40 36.96
CA SER A 59 -5.70 -40.39 36.45
C SER A 59 -5.22 -41.85 36.55
N GLY A 60 -3.92 -42.08 36.78
CA GLY A 60 -3.34 -43.41 36.97
C GLY A 60 -3.37 -44.36 35.76
N ASN A 61 -3.82 -43.90 34.58
CA ASN A 61 -3.99 -44.73 33.38
C ASN A 61 -3.17 -44.18 32.21
N SER A 62 -1.99 -44.77 31.97
CA SER A 62 -1.01 -44.30 30.99
C SER A 62 -1.53 -44.28 29.54
N THR A 63 -2.44 -45.18 29.19
CA THR A 63 -3.05 -45.21 27.84
C THR A 63 -4.00 -44.04 27.61
N PHE A 64 -4.71 -43.62 28.66
CA PHE A 64 -5.59 -42.44 28.62
C PHE A 64 -4.78 -41.14 28.57
N SER A 65 -3.64 -41.08 29.28
CA SER A 65 -2.73 -39.94 29.22
C SER A 65 -2.11 -39.77 27.84
N ASP A 66 -1.65 -40.86 27.22
CA ASP A 66 -1.00 -40.80 25.90
C ASP A 66 -1.99 -40.44 24.80
N GLY A 67 -3.20 -41.01 24.83
CA GLY A 67 -4.27 -40.66 23.88
C GLY A 67 -4.71 -39.20 24.01
N PHE A 68 -4.79 -38.67 25.23
CA PHE A 68 -5.14 -37.26 25.46
C PHE A 68 -4.03 -36.31 25.00
N ILE A 69 -2.75 -36.62 25.29
CA ILE A 69 -1.62 -35.82 24.83
C ILE A 69 -1.55 -35.81 23.30
N LEU A 70 -1.76 -36.94 22.64
CA LEU A 70 -1.83 -37.03 21.18
C LEU A 70 -2.97 -36.20 20.60
N ALA A 71 -4.16 -36.25 21.19
CA ALA A 71 -5.30 -35.43 20.78
C ALA A 71 -5.02 -33.93 20.96
N LEU A 72 -4.37 -33.55 22.05
CA LEU A 72 -3.99 -32.16 22.34
C LEU A 72 -2.93 -31.64 21.35
N VAL A 73 -1.91 -32.45 21.06
CA VAL A 73 -0.87 -32.13 20.05
C VAL A 73 -1.50 -32.03 18.65
N GLY A 74 -2.42 -32.93 18.31
CA GLY A 74 -3.17 -32.88 17.06
C GLY A 74 -4.03 -31.62 16.93
N ALA A 75 -4.80 -31.28 17.97
CA ALA A 75 -5.64 -30.10 18.01
C ALA A 75 -4.81 -28.81 17.95
N PHE A 76 -3.68 -28.75 18.66
CA PHE A 76 -2.77 -27.60 18.62
C PHE A 76 -2.10 -27.45 17.25
N SER A 77 -1.67 -28.56 16.64
CA SER A 77 -1.11 -28.55 15.29
C SER A 77 -2.11 -28.06 14.25
N ALA A 78 -3.36 -28.53 14.33
CA ALA A 78 -4.44 -28.07 13.46
C ALA A 78 -4.77 -26.59 13.69
N PHE A 79 -4.79 -26.13 14.94
CA PHE A 79 -4.98 -24.71 15.28
C PHE A 79 -3.87 -23.84 14.70
N ALA A 80 -2.60 -24.22 14.90
CA ALA A 80 -1.45 -23.50 14.38
C ALA A 80 -1.45 -23.45 12.84
N PHE A 81 -1.76 -24.58 12.20
CA PHE A 81 -1.88 -24.66 10.74
C PHE A 81 -2.98 -23.74 10.22
N ASN A 82 -4.19 -23.79 10.80
CA ASN A 82 -5.30 -22.92 10.42
C ASN A 82 -4.97 -21.44 10.63
N LEU A 83 -4.25 -21.10 11.69
CA LEU A 83 -3.83 -19.73 11.96
C LEU A 83 -2.84 -19.23 10.89
N VAL A 84 -1.81 -20.01 10.59
CA VAL A 84 -0.81 -19.68 9.56
C VAL A 84 -1.48 -19.58 8.19
N GLN A 85 -2.36 -20.52 7.86
CA GLN A 85 -3.12 -20.52 6.61
C GLN A 85 -3.96 -19.25 6.46
N ARG A 86 -4.72 -18.86 7.49
CA ARG A 86 -5.51 -17.61 7.46
C ARG A 86 -4.64 -16.38 7.29
N ILE A 87 -3.47 -16.33 7.91
CA ILE A 87 -2.53 -15.21 7.74
C ILE A 87 -2.04 -15.13 6.28
N ILE A 88 -1.66 -16.26 5.68
CA ILE A 88 -1.21 -16.31 4.29
C ILE A 88 -2.32 -15.92 3.33
N GLU A 89 -3.51 -16.50 3.49
CA GLU A 89 -4.69 -16.19 2.68
C GLU A 89 -5.08 -14.71 2.78
N SER A 90 -5.07 -14.13 3.99
CA SER A 90 -5.40 -12.72 4.18
C SER A 90 -4.42 -11.78 3.46
N LYS A 91 -3.12 -12.12 3.45
CA LYS A 91 -2.09 -11.36 2.72
C LYS A 91 -2.26 -11.50 1.22
N SER A 92 -2.53 -12.71 0.73
CA SER A 92 -2.78 -12.98 -0.69
C SER A 92 -4.01 -12.21 -1.20
N THR A 93 -5.12 -12.27 -0.47
CA THR A 93 -6.35 -11.54 -0.82
C THR A 93 -6.15 -10.03 -0.80
N ARG A 94 -5.40 -9.50 0.18
CA ARG A 94 -5.04 -8.08 0.21
C ARG A 94 -4.15 -7.68 -0.96
N LEU A 95 -3.16 -8.52 -1.30
CA LEU A 95 -2.27 -8.28 -2.43
C LEU A 95 -3.03 -8.25 -3.75
N SER A 96 -3.92 -9.22 -3.99
CA SER A 96 -4.77 -9.26 -5.19
C SER A 96 -5.66 -8.02 -5.31
N LYS A 97 -6.41 -7.67 -4.25
CA LYS A 97 -7.27 -6.47 -4.25
C LYS A 97 -6.49 -5.17 -4.47
N SER A 98 -5.36 -5.02 -3.77
CA SER A 98 -4.50 -3.83 -3.94
C SER A 98 -3.83 -3.80 -5.31
N GLY A 99 -3.48 -4.96 -5.88
CA GLY A 99 -2.91 -5.06 -7.21
C GLY A 99 -3.92 -4.69 -8.30
N ASP A 100 -5.16 -5.17 -8.22
CA ASP A 100 -6.23 -4.79 -9.17
C ASP A 100 -6.49 -3.29 -9.17
N ALA A 101 -6.59 -2.69 -7.98
CA ALA A 101 -6.75 -1.24 -7.83
C ALA A 101 -5.54 -0.48 -8.41
N MET A 102 -4.33 -0.99 -8.20
CA MET A 102 -3.10 -0.40 -8.72
C MET A 102 -3.02 -0.50 -10.25
N LEU A 103 -3.46 -1.61 -10.84
CA LEU A 103 -3.49 -1.77 -12.31
C LEU A 103 -4.44 -0.77 -12.97
N LEU A 104 -5.61 -0.53 -12.36
CA LEU A 104 -6.54 0.51 -12.80
C LEU A 104 -5.91 1.89 -12.69
N LEU A 105 -5.34 2.21 -11.53
CA LEU A 105 -4.73 3.50 -11.26
C LEU A 105 -3.56 3.81 -12.21
N ILE A 106 -2.68 2.83 -12.48
CA ILE A 106 -1.57 2.99 -13.43
C ILE A 106 -2.10 3.24 -14.85
N LYS A 107 -3.19 2.58 -15.25
CA LYS A 107 -3.79 2.77 -16.58
C LYS A 107 -4.40 4.15 -16.74
N GLU A 108 -5.14 4.63 -15.75
CA GLU A 108 -5.72 5.97 -15.75
C GLU A 108 -4.64 7.06 -15.73
N PHE A 109 -3.63 6.87 -14.86
CA PHE A 109 -2.47 7.74 -14.81
C PHE A 109 -1.73 7.79 -16.15
N GLU A 110 -1.51 6.64 -16.80
CA GLU A 110 -0.87 6.57 -18.11
C GLU A 110 -1.65 7.39 -19.14
N ASP A 111 -2.97 7.20 -19.26
CA ASP A 111 -3.79 7.91 -20.25
C ASP A 111 -3.72 9.44 -20.07
N ILE A 112 -3.92 9.92 -18.85
CA ILE A 112 -3.92 11.36 -18.54
C ILE A 112 -2.54 11.95 -18.77
N THR A 113 -1.49 11.30 -18.29
CA THR A 113 -0.12 11.82 -18.35
C THR A 113 0.44 11.80 -19.77
N VAL A 114 0.18 10.73 -20.54
CA VAL A 114 0.56 10.64 -21.96
C VAL A 114 -0.15 11.73 -22.76
N ARG A 115 -1.46 11.90 -22.54
CA ARG A 115 -2.24 12.94 -23.22
C ARG A 115 -1.72 14.33 -22.88
N TYR A 116 -1.43 14.59 -21.60
CA TYR A 116 -0.84 15.84 -21.14
C TYR A 116 0.46 16.14 -21.90
N TRP A 117 1.43 15.22 -21.89
CA TRP A 117 2.73 15.43 -22.53
C TRP A 117 2.67 15.51 -24.06
N ILE A 118 1.75 14.78 -24.72
CA ILE A 118 1.58 14.87 -26.18
C ILE A 118 0.93 16.19 -26.59
N LYS A 119 -0.06 16.69 -25.84
CA LYS A 119 -0.79 17.91 -26.20
C LYS A 119 0.10 19.16 -26.17
N GLY A 120 1.04 19.21 -25.24
CA GLY A 120 1.75 20.46 -24.91
C GLY A 120 0.82 21.46 -24.24
N HIS A 121 1.34 22.64 -23.90
CA HIS A 121 0.58 23.76 -23.38
C HIS A 121 1.21 25.09 -23.82
N HIS A 122 0.36 26.10 -24.02
CA HIS A 122 0.79 27.46 -24.28
C HIS A 122 -0.23 28.41 -23.65
N SER A 123 0.22 29.44 -22.95
CA SER A 123 -0.59 30.31 -22.09
C SER A 123 -1.75 31.04 -22.81
N THR A 124 -1.67 31.18 -24.13
CA THR A 124 -2.74 31.81 -24.94
C THR A 124 -3.82 30.84 -25.43
N THR A 125 -3.70 29.53 -25.12
CA THR A 125 -4.71 28.55 -25.53
C THR A 125 -5.91 28.49 -24.56
N PRO A 126 -7.15 28.29 -25.07
CA PRO A 126 -8.36 28.22 -24.24
C PRO A 126 -8.37 27.08 -23.20
N ASP A 127 -7.46 26.12 -23.33
CA ASP A 127 -7.45 24.87 -22.56
C ASP A 127 -6.65 24.97 -21.24
N GLN A 128 -6.35 26.18 -20.76
CA GLN A 128 -5.53 26.41 -19.56
C GLN A 128 -6.15 25.74 -18.31
N GLU A 129 -7.47 25.86 -18.11
CA GLU A 129 -8.16 25.22 -16.99
C GLU A 129 -8.10 23.69 -17.07
N SER A 130 -8.22 23.12 -18.27
CA SER A 130 -8.06 21.68 -18.50
C SER A 130 -6.63 21.22 -18.23
N ASN A 131 -5.62 22.03 -18.57
CA ASN A 131 -4.22 21.72 -18.34
C ASN A 131 -3.88 21.74 -16.83
N ALA A 132 -4.33 22.76 -16.10
CA ALA A 132 -4.19 22.85 -14.65
C ALA A 132 -4.91 21.70 -13.93
N SER A 133 -6.11 21.33 -14.39
CA SER A 133 -6.84 20.17 -13.87
C SER A 133 -6.04 18.87 -14.06
N ASN A 134 -5.44 18.66 -15.23
CA ASN A 134 -4.59 17.50 -15.48
C ASN A 134 -3.36 17.48 -14.55
N GLU A 135 -2.73 18.61 -14.27
CA GLU A 135 -1.56 18.70 -13.37
C GLU A 135 -1.91 18.27 -11.94
N ILE A 136 -3.05 18.78 -11.43
CA ILE A 136 -3.57 18.40 -10.11
C ILE A 136 -3.88 16.91 -10.07
N ILE A 137 -4.54 16.38 -11.11
CA ILE A 137 -4.89 14.95 -11.18
C ILE A 137 -3.63 14.08 -11.25
N ILE A 138 -2.63 14.45 -12.06
CA ILE A 138 -1.35 13.74 -12.18
C ILE A 138 -0.65 13.68 -10.82
N LYS A 139 -0.53 14.81 -10.11
CA LYS A 139 0.05 14.85 -8.76
C LYS A 139 -0.71 13.96 -7.77
N ALA A 140 -2.04 14.05 -7.75
CA ALA A 140 -2.89 13.25 -6.87
C ALA A 140 -2.76 11.74 -7.15
N MET A 141 -2.70 11.36 -8.43
CA MET A 141 -2.51 9.97 -8.85
C MET A 141 -1.13 9.45 -8.45
N LEU A 142 -0.06 10.23 -8.62
CA LEU A 142 1.29 9.85 -8.18
C LEU A 142 1.37 9.62 -6.67
N MET A 143 0.76 10.49 -5.86
CA MET A 143 0.67 10.29 -4.41
C MET A 143 -0.11 9.03 -4.04
N THR A 144 -1.16 8.72 -4.80
CA THR A 144 -1.98 7.52 -4.58
C THR A 144 -1.25 6.25 -5.01
N ILE A 145 -0.48 6.30 -6.09
CA ILE A 145 0.42 5.26 -6.57
C ILE A 145 1.44 4.92 -5.49
N ASP A 146 2.16 5.90 -4.93
CA ASP A 146 3.15 5.68 -3.86
C ASP A 146 2.52 5.00 -2.63
N LYS A 147 1.35 5.49 -2.18
CA LYS A 147 0.64 4.91 -1.03
C LYS A 147 0.21 3.47 -1.29
N ASN A 148 -0.42 3.19 -2.43
CA ASN A 148 -0.84 1.82 -2.79
C ASN A 148 0.37 0.90 -2.99
N MET A 149 1.48 1.43 -3.49
CA MET A 149 2.72 0.66 -3.65
C MET A 149 3.26 0.16 -2.32
N LYS A 150 3.26 1.01 -1.28
CA LYS A 150 3.66 0.62 0.08
C LYS A 150 2.78 -0.51 0.64
N VAL A 151 1.49 -0.51 0.32
CA VAL A 151 0.55 -1.58 0.70
C VAL A 151 0.90 -2.89 -0.03
N ILE A 152 1.16 -2.84 -1.34
CA ILE A 152 1.59 -4.02 -2.12
C ILE A 152 2.89 -4.59 -1.55
N ILE A 153 3.91 -3.75 -1.35
CA ILE A 153 5.23 -4.15 -0.82
C ILE A 153 5.11 -4.84 0.54
N LYS A 154 4.24 -4.35 1.43
CA LYS A 154 4.02 -4.94 2.75
C LYS A 154 3.44 -6.35 2.67
N ASN A 155 2.63 -6.63 1.66
CA ASN A 155 1.92 -7.90 1.48
C ASN A 155 2.59 -8.85 0.46
N LEU A 156 3.75 -8.48 -0.10
CA LEU A 156 4.49 -9.34 -1.01
C LEU A 156 4.79 -10.73 -0.41
N PRO A 157 4.72 -11.80 -1.22
CA PRO A 157 5.15 -13.13 -0.80
C PRO A 157 6.64 -13.11 -0.43
N LEU A 158 7.05 -13.99 0.49
CA LEU A 158 8.44 -14.09 0.95
C LEU A 158 9.40 -14.42 -0.21
N LYS A 159 8.93 -15.27 -1.14
CA LYS A 159 9.66 -15.60 -2.36
C LYS A 159 9.83 -14.34 -3.21
N ASN A 160 11.07 -14.00 -3.56
CA ASN A 160 11.43 -12.85 -4.38
C ASN A 160 10.98 -11.48 -3.82
N LYS A 161 10.68 -11.39 -2.51
CA LYS A 161 10.20 -10.15 -1.89
C LYS A 161 11.09 -8.95 -2.15
N ASN A 162 12.40 -9.10 -1.89
CA ASN A 162 13.36 -8.01 -2.03
C ASN A 162 13.52 -7.57 -3.50
N PHE A 163 13.55 -8.53 -4.42
CA PHE A 163 13.64 -8.25 -5.85
C PHE A 163 12.43 -7.45 -6.35
N ASN A 164 11.21 -7.89 -6.00
CA ASN A 164 9.99 -7.20 -6.39
C ASN A 164 9.85 -5.84 -5.69
N LYS A 165 10.24 -5.75 -4.42
CA LYS A 165 10.26 -4.49 -3.67
C LYS A 165 11.11 -3.44 -4.38
N VAL A 166 12.37 -3.75 -4.71
CA VAL A 166 13.29 -2.81 -5.37
C VAL A 166 12.73 -2.33 -6.70
N LYS A 167 12.15 -3.23 -7.51
CA LYS A 167 11.54 -2.84 -8.80
C LYS A 167 10.33 -1.93 -8.64
N LEU A 168 9.47 -2.22 -7.66
CA LEU A 168 8.27 -1.43 -7.40
C LEU A 168 8.60 -0.04 -6.83
N GLU A 169 9.59 0.05 -5.94
CA GLU A 169 10.10 1.33 -5.42
C GLU A 169 10.76 2.16 -6.53
N ALA A 170 11.58 1.52 -7.37
CA ALA A 170 12.19 2.19 -8.53
C ALA A 170 11.11 2.73 -9.49
N PHE A 171 10.07 1.95 -9.79
CA PHE A 171 8.96 2.45 -10.61
C PHE A 171 8.29 3.69 -10.00
N SER A 172 7.99 3.67 -8.70
CA SER A 172 7.31 4.79 -8.04
C SER A 172 8.14 6.08 -8.09
N SER A 173 9.48 5.97 -7.97
CA SER A 173 10.38 7.11 -8.11
C SER A 173 10.50 7.55 -9.57
N ASP A 174 10.81 6.62 -10.47
CA ASP A 174 11.04 6.91 -11.89
C ASP A 174 9.82 7.57 -12.54
N VAL A 175 8.61 7.07 -12.22
CA VAL A 175 7.38 7.58 -12.83
C VAL A 175 7.01 8.97 -12.30
N TYR A 176 7.36 9.27 -11.04
CA TYR A 176 7.22 10.59 -10.46
C TYR A 176 8.13 11.57 -11.21
N ASP A 177 9.43 11.28 -11.26
CA ASP A 177 10.43 12.14 -11.90
C ASP A 177 10.13 12.35 -13.40
N LEU A 178 9.72 11.29 -14.11
CA LEU A 178 9.34 11.38 -15.52
C LEU A 178 8.09 12.22 -15.76
N ALA A 179 7.10 12.13 -14.87
CA ALA A 179 5.82 12.81 -15.05
C ALA A 179 5.86 14.27 -14.63
N THR A 180 6.64 14.62 -13.59
CA THR A 180 6.68 15.96 -13.01
C THR A 180 7.96 16.74 -13.28
N GLY A 181 8.95 16.16 -13.96
CA GLY A 181 10.18 16.85 -14.33
C GLY A 181 10.07 17.77 -15.56
N ASP A 182 11.14 18.51 -15.84
CA ASP A 182 11.26 19.50 -16.92
C ASP A 182 10.19 20.61 -16.84
N ASP A 183 9.56 20.95 -17.97
CA ASP A 183 8.56 22.02 -18.12
C ASP A 183 7.17 21.66 -17.56
N PHE A 184 7.09 20.79 -16.56
CA PHE A 184 5.83 20.46 -15.90
C PHE A 184 5.30 21.69 -15.17
N GLU A 185 4.02 22.03 -15.36
CA GLU A 185 3.38 23.27 -14.86
C GLU A 185 3.94 24.57 -15.45
N ALA A 186 4.78 24.50 -16.48
CA ALA A 186 5.24 25.70 -17.18
C ALA A 186 4.09 26.37 -17.96
N GLU A 187 4.09 27.71 -17.98
CA GLU A 187 3.13 28.50 -18.78
C GLU A 187 3.19 28.15 -20.26
N GLU A 188 4.37 27.76 -20.74
CA GLU A 188 4.58 27.21 -22.07
C GLU A 188 5.34 25.89 -21.96
N ARG A 189 4.73 24.82 -22.46
CA ARG A 189 5.26 23.47 -22.43
C ARG A 189 5.20 22.84 -23.82
N PRO A 190 6.33 22.49 -24.45
CA PRO A 190 6.30 21.86 -25.75
C PRO A 190 5.71 20.43 -25.67
N SER A 191 5.14 19.98 -26.78
CA SER A 191 4.77 18.57 -26.94
C SER A 191 6.01 17.69 -26.83
N ASN A 192 5.95 16.65 -25.98
CA ASN A 192 7.06 15.74 -25.75
C ASN A 192 6.62 14.27 -25.87
N LYS A 193 6.65 13.76 -27.11
CA LYS A 193 6.29 12.37 -27.42
C LYS A 193 7.26 11.35 -26.84
N THR A 194 8.55 11.70 -26.72
CA THR A 194 9.58 10.81 -26.15
C THR A 194 9.31 10.56 -24.68
N LYS A 195 8.96 11.61 -23.93
CA LYS A 195 8.55 11.51 -22.52
C LYS A 195 7.27 10.70 -22.38
N ALA A 196 6.26 10.98 -23.20
CA ALA A 196 5.02 10.22 -23.20
C ALA A 196 5.25 8.71 -23.45
N PHE A 197 6.13 8.36 -24.39
CA PHE A 197 6.54 6.98 -24.62
C PHE A 197 7.28 6.37 -23.42
N ALA A 198 8.22 7.10 -22.81
CA ALA A 198 8.95 6.62 -21.64
C ALA A 198 8.01 6.33 -20.46
N ILE A 199 7.01 7.19 -20.22
CA ILE A 199 5.98 7.00 -19.19
C ILE A 199 5.16 5.75 -19.51
N SER A 200 4.62 5.64 -20.72
CA SER A 200 3.83 4.46 -21.14
C SER A 200 4.61 3.15 -21.00
N LYS A 201 5.90 3.16 -21.36
CA LYS A 201 6.80 2.01 -21.17
C LYS A 201 6.93 1.63 -19.70
N LYS A 202 7.22 2.60 -18.82
CA LYS A 202 7.35 2.37 -17.37
C LYS A 202 6.04 1.85 -16.75
N CYS A 203 4.90 2.43 -17.11
CA CYS A 203 3.59 1.96 -16.69
C CYS A 203 3.33 0.51 -17.14
N SER A 204 3.70 0.16 -18.38
CA SER A 204 3.56 -1.20 -18.91
C SER A 204 4.45 -2.21 -18.18
N GLU A 205 5.70 -1.86 -17.90
CA GLU A 205 6.62 -2.69 -17.11
C GLU A 205 6.09 -2.94 -15.69
N ALA A 206 5.58 -1.89 -15.02
CA ALA A 206 5.00 -2.01 -13.69
C ALA A 206 3.74 -2.87 -13.67
N ARG A 207 2.84 -2.71 -14.65
CA ARG A 207 1.66 -3.57 -14.80
C ARG A 207 2.05 -5.04 -14.95
N ALA A 208 3.06 -5.35 -15.77
CA ALA A 208 3.54 -6.72 -15.94
C ALA A 208 4.07 -7.32 -14.62
N ILE A 209 4.78 -6.52 -13.81
CA ILE A 209 5.23 -6.94 -12.49
C ILE A 209 4.04 -7.21 -11.56
N ILE A 210 3.08 -6.28 -11.49
CA ILE A 210 1.91 -6.41 -10.61
C ILE A 210 1.04 -7.60 -11.02
N LEU A 211 0.80 -7.80 -12.32
CA LEU A 211 0.09 -8.98 -12.85
C LEU A 211 0.78 -10.30 -12.49
N GLY A 212 2.11 -10.32 -12.41
CA GLY A 212 2.85 -11.50 -11.96
C GLY A 212 2.81 -11.75 -10.45
N LEU A 213 2.26 -10.80 -9.67
CA LEU A 213 2.15 -10.87 -8.22
C LEU A 213 0.74 -11.22 -7.72
N VAL A 214 -0.29 -10.93 -8.51
CA VAL A 214 -1.71 -11.14 -8.18
C VAL A 214 -2.24 -12.48 -8.68
#